data_AF-A0A7K3SAL2-F1
#
_entry.id   AF-A0A7K3SAL2-F1
#
_cell.length_a   1.000
_cell.length_b   1.000
_cell.length_c   1.000
_cell.angle_alpha   90.00
_cell.angle_beta   90.00
_cell.angle_gamma   90.00
#
_symmetry.space_group_name_H-M   'P 1'
#
loop_
_entity.id
_entity.type
_entity.pdbx_description
1 polymer ?
#
loop_
_entity_poly.entity_id
_entity_poly.type
_entity_poly.pdbx_seq_one_letter_code
_entity_poly.pdbx_strand_id
1 'polypeptide(L)' 'MRNVWHELSGLLLPMTCAGCGRPRTELCAVCGAALLGGPAR' A
#
# COMPACT_ATOMS: atom_id res chain seq x y z
N MET A 1 -6.91 -9.11 15.37
CA MET A 1 -7.58 -7.79 15.26
C MET A 1 -6.93 -6.85 14.23
N ARG A 2 -6.22 -7.34 13.20
CA ARG A 2 -5.63 -6.51 12.12
C ARG A 2 -6.44 -6.51 10.81
N ASN A 3 -7.39 -7.45 10.68
CA ASN A 3 -8.22 -7.59 9.49
C ASN A 3 -9.36 -6.55 9.42
N VAL A 4 -9.91 -6.15 10.57
CA VAL A 4 -10.98 -5.13 10.67
C VAL A 4 -10.50 -3.77 10.17
N TRP A 5 -9.23 -3.41 10.42
CA TRP A 5 -8.65 -2.15 9.97
C TRP A 5 -8.46 -2.08 8.45
N HIS A 6 -8.09 -3.19 7.80
CA HIS A 6 -7.96 -3.24 6.33
C HIS A 6 -9.33 -3.12 5.64
N GLU A 7 -10.35 -3.77 6.20
CA GLU A 7 -11.71 -3.73 5.64
C GLU A 7 -12.32 -2.32 5.73
N LEU A 8 -12.15 -1.61 6.85
CA LEU A 8 -12.62 -0.22 6.99
C LEU A 8 -11.89 0.75 6.04
N SER A 9 -10.58 0.56 5.85
CA SER A 9 -9.77 1.46 5.03
C SER A 9 -10.13 1.39 3.54
N GLY A 10 -10.52 0.20 3.07
CA GLY A 10 -11.00 -0.01 1.70
C GLY A 10 -12.36 0.64 1.41
N LEU A 11 -13.16 0.91 2.44
CA LEU A 11 -14.52 1.47 2.31
C LEU A 11 -14.56 3.00 2.46
N LEU A 12 -13.59 3.61 3.14
CA LEU A 12 -13.59 5.04 3.49
C LEU A 12 -12.61 5.90 2.67
N LEU A 13 -11.53 5.30 2.14
CA LEU A 13 -10.46 6.06 1.49
C LEU A 13 -10.11 5.44 0.14
N PRO A 14 -10.04 6.22 -0.96
CA PRO A 14 -9.51 5.72 -2.22
C PRO A 14 -8.08 5.24 -1.94
N MET A 15 -7.82 3.92 -2.08
CA MET A 15 -6.55 3.32 -1.67
C MET A 15 -5.35 4.15 -2.14
N THR A 16 -4.65 4.72 -1.16
CA THR A 16 -3.42 5.48 -1.35
C THR A 16 -2.23 4.61 -0.99
N CYS A 17 -1.14 4.72 -1.76
CA CYS A 17 0.10 4.04 -1.45
C CYS A 17 0.59 4.44 -0.05
N ALA A 18 0.79 3.48 0.86
CA ALA A 18 1.26 3.71 2.22
C ALA A 18 2.63 4.42 2.28
N GLY A 19 3.46 4.29 1.24
CA GLY A 19 4.75 4.97 1.14
C GLY A 19 4.73 6.41 0.60
N CYS A 20 3.94 6.70 -0.44
CA CYS A 20 3.99 8.00 -1.15
C CYS A 20 2.64 8.71 -1.33
N GLY A 21 1.55 8.14 -0.82
CA GLY A 21 0.21 8.74 -0.85
C GLY A 21 -0.48 8.76 -2.23
N ARG A 22 0.11 8.16 -3.28
CA ARG A 22 -0.50 8.14 -4.62
C ARG A 22 -1.79 7.32 -4.63
N PRO A 23 -2.85 7.80 -5.29
CA PRO A 23 -4.08 7.03 -5.45
C PRO A 23 -3.85 5.81 -6.35
N ARG A 24 -4.57 4.70 -6.06
CA ARG A 24 -4.69 3.43 -6.82
C ARG A 24 -3.75 2.26 -6.44
N THR A 25 -3.30 2.12 -5.19
CA THR A 25 -2.66 0.86 -4.68
C THR A 25 -2.32 0.97 -3.18
N GLU A 26 -2.26 -0.13 -2.44
CA GLU A 26 -1.78 -0.16 -1.04
C GLU A 26 -0.29 0.17 -0.94
N LEU A 27 0.53 -0.30 -1.89
CA LEU A 27 1.94 0.04 -1.98
C LEU A 27 2.37 0.06 -3.45
N CYS A 28 2.95 1.17 -3.92
CA CYS A 28 3.42 1.27 -5.30
C CYS A 28 4.72 0.49 -5.50
N ALA A 29 4.99 0.06 -6.74
CA ALA A 29 6.19 -0.72 -7.06
C ALA A 29 7.50 -0.02 -6.64
N VAL A 30 7.54 1.31 -6.71
CA VAL A 30 8.72 2.10 -6.27
C VAL A 30 8.91 2.01 -4.75
N CYS A 31 7.86 2.28 -3.97
CA CYS A 31 7.91 2.17 -2.52
C CYS A 31 8.14 0.71 -2.08
N GLY A 32 7.56 -0.27 -2.77
CA GLY A 32 7.81 -1.69 -2.54
C GLY A 32 9.27 -2.07 -2.81
N ALA A 33 9.87 -1.59 -3.89
CA ALA A 33 11.28 -1.81 -4.20
C ALA A 33 12.20 -1.16 -3.15
N ALA A 34 11.88 0.05 -2.66
CA ALA A 34 12.64 0.70 -1.60
C ALA A 34 12.55 -0.03 -0.25
N LEU A 35 11.38 -0.60 0.07
CA LEU A 35 11.13 -1.27 1.35
C LEU A 35 11.65 -2.72 1.39
N LEU A 36 11.52 -3.45 0.28
CA LEU A 36 11.86 -4.88 0.18
C LEU A 36 13.21 -5.15 -0.48
N GLY A 37 13.90 -4.11 -0.96
CA GLY A 37 15.20 -4.26 -1.64
C GLY A 37 15.06 -4.79 -3.07
N GLY A 38 14.20 -4.18 -3.89
CA GLY A 38 14.02 -4.49 -5.31
C GLY A 38 13.46 -5.90 -5.61
N PRO A 39 12.78 -6.10 -6.75
CA PRO A 39 12.47 -7.46 -7.18
C PRO A 39 13.78 -8.20 -7.46
N ALA A 40 13.90 -9.44 -6.96
CA ALA A 40 14.95 -10.35 -7.38
C ALA A 40 14.84 -10.54 -8.91
N ARG A 41 15.93 -10.25 -9.61
CA ARG A 41 16.02 -10.30 -11.08
C ARG A 41 16.05 -11.72 -11.60
#